data_AF-A0A543IWE9-F1
#
_entry.id   AF-A0A543IWE9-F1
#
_cell.length_a   1.000
_cell.length_b   1.000
_cell.length_c   1.000
_cell.angle_alpha   90.00
_cell.angle_beta   90.00
_cell.angle_gamma   90.00
#
_symmetry.space_group_name_H-M   'P 1'
#
loop_
_entity.id
_entity.type
_entity.pdbx_description
1 polymer ?
#
loop_
_entity_poly.entity_id
_entity_poly.type
_entity_poly.pdbx_seq_one_letter_code
_entity_poly.pdbx_strand_id
1 'polypeptide(L)'
;MRSNLAEAKPMADAGVDLARECALWALPQDHTCAGVARRLLRQALERMGLPDEQIYDATVAVNELAANVYRHVLNRPRPSAVPAPRPASPELWLYRRGQNEHSQFVCKIFDPVREPPVRVPARTNPLHDLPEHGRGLTIVESLTAAWGCHLTRSRFGGRWSVPGKAVWFAMPLPHPTPHPPPTYTPLQAARALRSRLAARGIPTTLRPAWDHSTLSIASTLTVRCHDNTFTWTTNGTPTHYAFADLTEAAEQLVRLHEESLSVAIPASSPHLPGNY
;
A
#
# COMPACT_ATOMS: atom_id res chain seq x y z
N MET A 1 45.91 -0.82 7.30
CA MET A 1 44.64 -1.15 7.99
C MET A 1 43.49 -0.61 7.15
N ARG A 2 43.02 -1.40 6.18
CA ARG A 2 41.94 -1.01 5.25
C ARG A 2 40.62 -1.51 5.84
N SER A 3 39.73 -0.57 6.13
CA SER A 3 38.40 -0.82 6.70
C SER A 3 37.52 -1.60 5.73
N ASN A 4 36.98 -2.73 6.18
CA ASN A 4 35.95 -3.50 5.48
C ASN A 4 34.66 -2.67 5.41
N LEU A 5 34.33 -2.16 4.22
CA LEU A 5 32.94 -1.89 3.87
C LEU A 5 32.22 -3.24 3.86
N ALA A 6 31.31 -3.44 4.80
CA ALA A 6 30.38 -4.56 4.74
C ALA A 6 29.52 -4.37 3.48
N GLU A 7 29.72 -5.24 2.48
CA GLU A 7 28.87 -5.32 1.29
C GLU A 7 27.41 -5.47 1.74
N ALA A 8 26.58 -4.51 1.33
CA ALA A 8 25.15 -4.57 1.53
C ALA A 8 24.62 -5.82 0.83
N LYS A 9 24.09 -6.76 1.62
CA LYS A 9 23.43 -7.98 1.13
C LYS A 9 22.39 -7.58 0.06
N PRO A 10 22.36 -8.25 -1.11
CA PRO A 10 21.41 -7.92 -2.16
C PRO A 10 19.99 -8.01 -1.61
N MET A 11 19.28 -6.88 -1.70
CA MET A 11 17.87 -6.75 -1.36
C MET A 11 17.11 -7.78 -2.20
N ALA A 12 16.14 -8.47 -1.61
CA ALA A 12 15.31 -9.42 -2.36
C ALA A 12 14.49 -8.64 -3.40
N ASP A 13 15.02 -8.55 -4.62
CA ASP A 13 14.31 -8.03 -5.78
C ASP A 13 13.28 -9.11 -6.16
N ALA A 14 12.06 -8.96 -5.65
CA ALA A 14 10.93 -9.65 -6.24
C ALA A 14 10.73 -8.98 -7.61
N GLY A 15 11.44 -9.51 -8.61
CA GLY A 15 11.70 -8.90 -9.89
C GLY A 15 10.47 -8.27 -10.55
N VAL A 16 10.74 -7.28 -11.39
CA VAL A 16 9.71 -6.51 -12.09
C VAL A 16 9.02 -7.41 -13.11
N ASP A 17 7.88 -8.01 -12.72
CA ASP A 17 7.00 -8.70 -13.65
C ASP A 17 6.13 -7.66 -14.36
N LEU A 18 6.70 -7.03 -15.40
CA LEU A 18 6.03 -6.02 -16.24
C LEU A 18 4.78 -6.58 -16.96
N ALA A 19 4.58 -7.92 -16.95
CA ALA A 19 3.38 -8.57 -17.47
C ALA A 19 2.25 -8.72 -16.42
N ARG A 20 2.52 -8.45 -15.13
CA ARG A 20 1.58 -8.67 -14.01
C ARG A 20 1.01 -7.43 -13.34
N GLU A 21 1.19 -6.26 -13.96
CA GLU A 21 0.57 -5.01 -13.51
C GLU A 21 0.93 -4.58 -12.08
N CYS A 22 2.01 -5.13 -11.50
CA CYS A 22 2.44 -4.79 -10.15
C CYS A 22 3.94 -5.01 -9.96
N ALA A 23 4.62 -4.04 -9.38
CA ALA A 23 5.99 -4.13 -8.89
C ALA A 23 6.03 -3.88 -7.37
N LEU A 24 6.97 -4.55 -6.70
CA LEU A 24 7.09 -4.60 -5.25
C LEU A 24 8.57 -4.60 -4.87
N TRP A 25 9.00 -3.60 -4.10
CA TRP A 25 10.37 -3.51 -3.60
C TRP A 25 10.39 -3.33 -2.10
N ALA A 26 11.29 -4.05 -1.42
CA ALA A 26 11.66 -3.71 -0.04
C ALA A 26 12.50 -2.42 -0.06
N LEU A 27 12.33 -1.56 0.93
CA LEU A 27 13.11 -0.33 1.07
C LEU A 27 14.08 -0.41 2.27
N PRO A 28 15.20 0.33 2.22
CA PRO A 28 16.08 0.49 3.37
C PRO A 28 15.35 1.06 4.59
N GLN A 29 15.81 0.68 5.78
CA GLN A 29 15.30 1.20 7.06
C GLN A 29 16.14 2.39 7.59
N ASP A 30 16.97 2.98 6.73
CA ASP A 30 17.87 4.08 7.06
C ASP A 30 17.54 5.34 6.23
N HIS A 31 18.35 6.39 6.39
CA HIS A 31 18.17 7.69 5.75
C HIS A 31 18.18 7.62 4.20
N THR A 32 18.63 6.52 3.61
CA THR A 32 18.64 6.34 2.15
C THR A 32 17.27 5.91 1.59
N CYS A 33 16.30 5.55 2.45
CA CYS A 33 14.98 5.04 2.07
C CYS A 33 14.30 5.86 0.96
N ALA A 34 14.18 7.18 1.16
CA ALA A 34 13.53 8.07 0.19
C ALA A 34 14.29 8.15 -1.14
N GLY A 35 15.62 8.21 -1.08
CA GLY A 35 16.48 8.21 -2.26
C GLY A 35 16.34 6.93 -3.09
N VAL A 36 16.28 5.77 -2.43
CA VAL A 36 16.09 4.46 -3.08
C VAL A 36 14.68 4.34 -3.67
N ALA A 37 13.63 4.73 -2.94
CA ALA A 37 12.26 4.70 -3.43
C ALA A 37 12.10 5.57 -4.69
N ARG A 38 12.65 6.78 -4.67
CA ARG A 38 12.65 7.71 -5.79
C ARG A 38 13.31 7.12 -7.04
N ARG A 39 14.49 6.51 -6.88
CA ARG A 39 15.22 5.87 -7.99
C ARG A 39 14.45 4.70 -8.60
N LEU A 40 13.91 3.82 -7.75
CA LEU A 40 13.15 2.64 -8.19
C LEU A 40 11.88 3.05 -8.94
N LEU A 41 11.13 4.03 -8.41
CA LEU A 41 9.93 4.54 -9.08
C LEU A 41 10.27 5.18 -10.42
N ARG A 42 11.29 6.03 -10.48
CA ARG A 42 11.75 6.63 -11.74
C ARG A 42 12.03 5.57 -12.80
N GLN A 43 12.87 4.59 -12.48
CA GLN A 43 13.23 3.50 -13.40
C GLN A 43 12.02 2.67 -13.85
N ALA A 44 11.00 2.50 -12.99
CA ALA A 44 9.77 1.82 -13.36
C ALA A 44 8.93 2.67 -14.32
N LEU A 45 8.75 3.96 -14.05
CA LEU A 45 7.94 4.85 -14.87
C LEU A 45 8.61 5.16 -16.23
N GLU A 46 9.94 5.28 -16.28
CA GLU A 46 10.71 5.40 -17.53
C GLU A 46 10.49 4.18 -18.43
N ARG A 47 10.52 2.96 -17.86
CA ARG A 47 10.26 1.73 -18.61
C ARG A 47 8.80 1.60 -19.07
N MET A 48 7.87 2.24 -18.35
CA MET A 48 6.48 2.35 -18.76
C MET A 48 6.26 3.46 -19.81
N GLY A 49 7.28 4.25 -20.14
CA GLY A 49 7.22 5.30 -21.16
C GLY A 49 6.42 6.54 -20.74
N LEU A 50 6.39 6.87 -19.44
CA LEU A 50 5.70 8.07 -18.96
C LEU A 50 6.47 9.35 -19.35
N PRO A 51 5.78 10.50 -19.53
CA PRO A 51 6.41 11.79 -19.77
C PRO A 51 7.30 12.24 -18.61
N ASP A 52 8.40 12.94 -18.92
CA ASP A 52 9.39 13.40 -17.93
C ASP A 52 8.80 14.26 -16.81
N GLU A 53 7.86 15.16 -17.13
CA GLU A 53 7.17 16.00 -16.14
C GLU A 53 6.39 15.15 -15.14
N GLN A 54 5.63 14.17 -15.63
CA GLN A 54 4.88 13.26 -14.76
C GLN A 54 5.79 12.36 -13.93
N ILE A 55 6.92 11.92 -14.49
CA ILE A 55 7.95 11.18 -13.75
C ILE A 55 8.53 12.08 -12.65
N TYR A 56 8.83 13.34 -12.95
CA TYR A 56 9.34 14.30 -11.98
C TYR A 56 8.36 14.44 -10.80
N ASP A 57 7.10 14.74 -11.07
CA ASP A 57 6.07 14.91 -10.04
C ASP A 57 5.89 13.65 -9.18
N ALA A 58 5.83 12.48 -9.81
CA ALA A 58 5.73 11.20 -9.10
C ALA A 58 6.97 10.94 -8.22
N THR A 59 8.16 11.31 -8.69
CA THR A 59 9.41 11.14 -7.94
C THR A 59 9.53 12.09 -6.75
N VAL A 60 8.94 13.29 -6.82
CA VAL A 60 8.79 14.19 -5.67
C VAL A 60 7.78 13.62 -4.69
N ALA A 61 6.60 13.22 -5.16
CA ALA A 61 5.55 12.67 -4.30
C ALA A 61 6.02 11.42 -3.51
N VAL A 62 6.70 10.46 -4.17
CA VAL A 62 7.20 9.26 -3.49
C VAL A 62 8.32 9.57 -2.49
N ASN A 63 9.14 10.59 -2.76
CA ASN A 63 10.18 11.03 -1.84
C ASN A 63 9.55 11.53 -0.53
N GLU A 64 8.51 12.37 -0.63
CA GLU A 64 7.78 12.87 0.54
C GLU A 64 7.11 11.75 1.33
N LEU A 65 6.49 10.78 0.66
CA LEU A 65 5.89 9.62 1.32
C LEU A 65 6.94 8.75 2.04
N ALA A 66 8.05 8.43 1.38
CA ALA A 66 9.11 7.62 1.97
C ALA A 66 9.84 8.33 3.12
N ALA A 67 10.04 9.65 3.02
CA ALA A 67 10.60 10.46 4.09
C ALA A 67 9.69 10.50 5.33
N ASN A 68 8.36 10.52 5.14
CA ASN A 68 7.41 10.38 6.25
C ASN A 68 7.56 9.05 6.99
N VAL A 69 7.68 7.94 6.24
CA VAL A 69 7.84 6.61 6.83
C VAL A 69 9.15 6.48 7.60
N TYR A 70 10.27 6.96 7.04
CA TYR A 70 11.56 6.95 7.74
C TYR A 70 11.50 7.73 9.06
N ARG A 71 10.85 8.91 9.08
CA ARG A 71 10.69 9.70 10.30
C ARG A 71 9.88 8.98 11.38
N HIS A 72 8.82 8.26 11.01
CA HIS A 72 8.06 7.45 11.97
C HIS A 72 8.90 6.33 12.58
N VAL A 73 9.74 5.67 11.76
CA VAL A 73 10.65 4.63 12.24
C VAL A 73 11.70 5.20 13.20
N LEU A 74 12.25 6.38 12.90
CA LEU A 74 13.26 7.04 13.75
C LEU A 74 12.70 7.59 15.07
N ASN A 75 11.53 8.22 15.03
CA ASN A 75 10.97 8.93 16.19
C ASN A 75 10.27 8.00 17.19
N ARG A 76 10.30 6.69 16.97
CA ARG A 76 9.72 5.73 17.92
C ARG A 76 10.64 5.60 19.14
N PRO A 77 10.15 5.83 20.37
CA PRO A 77 10.90 5.46 21.57
C PRO A 77 11.23 3.97 21.47
N ARG A 78 12.51 3.60 21.49
CA ARG A 78 12.89 2.20 21.67
C ARG A 78 12.40 1.79 23.05
N PRO A 79 11.51 0.78 23.20
CA PRO A 79 11.19 0.28 24.51
C PRO A 79 12.48 -0.17 25.21
N SER A 80 12.66 0.28 26.45
CA SER A 80 13.86 -0.01 27.23
C SER A 80 14.03 -1.52 27.40
N ALA A 81 15.26 -1.99 27.13
CA ALA A 81 15.83 -3.25 27.61
C ALA A 81 15.23 -4.61 27.14
N VAL A 82 14.32 -4.66 26.16
CA VAL A 82 13.91 -5.93 25.52
C VAL A 82 14.29 -5.92 24.04
N PRO A 83 14.91 -6.98 23.48
CA PRO A 83 15.09 -7.10 22.04
C PRO A 83 13.72 -7.20 21.36
N ALA A 84 13.15 -6.06 20.99
CA ALA A 84 11.97 -6.03 20.16
C ALA A 84 12.34 -6.64 18.79
N PRO A 85 11.44 -7.41 18.15
CA PRO A 85 11.64 -7.85 16.77
C PRO A 85 12.00 -6.64 15.89
N ARG A 86 12.96 -6.79 14.97
CA ARG A 86 13.27 -5.74 14.01
C ARG A 86 11.96 -5.35 13.30
N PRO A 87 11.61 -4.05 13.22
CA PRO A 87 10.42 -3.63 12.48
C PRO A 87 10.53 -4.14 11.05
N ALA A 88 9.40 -4.55 10.47
CA ALA A 88 9.36 -4.93 9.06
C ALA A 88 9.87 -3.78 8.19
N SER A 89 10.58 -4.10 7.10
CA SER A 89 11.05 -3.06 6.20
C SER A 89 9.88 -2.34 5.52
N PRO A 90 9.98 -1.01 5.31
CA PRO A 90 9.07 -0.32 4.42
C PRO A 90 9.09 -0.93 3.03
N GLU A 91 8.03 -0.74 2.27
CA GLU A 91 7.89 -1.33 0.93
C GLU A 91 7.39 -0.29 -0.05
N LEU A 92 7.90 -0.31 -1.28
CA LEU A 92 7.37 0.45 -2.40
C LEU A 92 6.54 -0.48 -3.28
N TRP A 93 5.28 -0.13 -3.50
CA TRP A 93 4.38 -0.85 -4.41
C TRP A 93 4.01 0.07 -5.56
N LEU A 94 4.03 -0.45 -6.77
CA LEU A 94 3.54 0.22 -7.97
C LEU A 94 2.61 -0.72 -8.71
N TYR A 95 1.39 -0.32 -8.99
CA TYR A 95 0.47 -1.12 -9.81
C TYR A 95 -0.52 -0.26 -10.56
N ARG A 96 -1.19 -0.85 -11.54
CA ARG A 96 -2.24 -0.19 -12.32
C ARG A 96 -3.61 -0.39 -11.69
N ARG A 97 -4.46 0.63 -11.79
CA ARG A 97 -5.91 0.51 -11.55
C ARG A 97 -6.70 1.21 -12.65
N GLY A 98 -7.96 0.82 -12.83
CA GLY A 98 -8.86 1.39 -13.81
C GLY A 98 -8.56 0.91 -15.23
N GLN A 99 -9.50 1.14 -16.12
CA GLN A 99 -9.45 0.70 -17.51
C GLN A 99 -9.50 1.87 -18.49
N ASN A 100 -8.96 1.65 -19.69
CA ASN A 100 -9.04 2.57 -20.83
C ASN A 100 -8.52 3.98 -20.48
N GLU A 101 -9.27 5.02 -20.83
CA GLU A 101 -8.92 6.43 -20.56
C GLU A 101 -8.87 6.80 -19.07
N HIS A 102 -9.37 5.94 -18.18
CA HIS A 102 -9.37 6.16 -16.73
C HIS A 102 -8.31 5.34 -16.01
N SER A 103 -7.40 4.67 -16.73
CA SER A 103 -6.29 3.95 -16.12
C SER A 103 -5.35 4.91 -15.37
N GLN A 104 -4.96 4.51 -14.18
CA GLN A 104 -4.02 5.21 -13.32
C GLN A 104 -2.94 4.25 -12.86
N PHE A 105 -1.73 4.75 -12.59
CA PHE A 105 -0.81 4.04 -11.73
C PHE A 105 -1.04 4.47 -10.28
N VAL A 106 -0.89 3.52 -9.37
CA VAL A 106 -0.97 3.72 -7.93
C VAL A 106 0.40 3.39 -7.34
N CYS A 107 0.97 4.35 -6.63
CA CYS A 107 2.20 4.19 -5.88
C CYS A 107 1.86 4.14 -4.39
N LYS A 108 2.29 3.09 -3.67
CA LYS A 108 2.11 2.96 -2.22
C LYS A 108 3.45 2.81 -1.52
N ILE A 109 3.59 3.44 -0.36
CA ILE A 109 4.62 3.11 0.63
C ILE A 109 3.95 2.42 1.81
N PHE A 110 4.36 1.18 2.09
CA PHE A 110 3.98 0.46 3.30
C PHE A 110 4.82 0.93 4.49
N ASP A 111 4.16 1.18 5.62
CA ASP A 111 4.74 1.52 6.91
C ASP A 111 4.20 0.52 7.95
N PRO A 112 5.06 -0.25 8.67
CA PRO A 112 4.59 -1.16 9.70
C PRO A 112 3.95 -0.46 10.91
N VAL A 113 4.04 0.87 11.00
CA VAL A 113 3.36 1.66 12.03
C VAL A 113 1.94 1.97 11.58
N ARG A 114 0.93 1.49 12.34
CA ARG A 114 -0.49 1.65 12.01
C ARG A 114 -1.05 3.07 12.21
N GLU A 115 -0.36 3.93 12.94
CA GLU A 115 -0.80 5.31 13.22
C GLU A 115 -0.93 6.13 11.93
N PRO A 116 -2.01 6.91 11.75
CA PRO A 116 -2.19 7.69 10.53
C PRO A 116 -1.07 8.72 10.34
N PRO A 117 -0.76 9.12 9.09
CA PRO A 117 0.23 10.15 8.85
C PRO A 117 -0.23 11.48 9.47
N VAL A 118 0.65 12.11 10.25
CA VAL A 118 0.35 13.40 10.90
C VAL A 118 0.33 14.49 9.82
N ARG A 119 -0.86 15.05 9.56
CA ARG A 119 -0.99 16.32 8.84
C ARG A 119 -0.69 17.44 9.83
N VAL A 120 0.37 18.21 9.59
CA VAL A 120 0.55 19.48 10.29
C VAL A 120 -0.17 20.53 9.44
N PRO A 121 -1.24 21.19 9.93
CA PRO A 121 -1.89 22.25 9.18
C PRO A 121 -0.88 23.35 8.86
N ALA A 122 -0.93 23.89 7.64
CA ALA A 122 -0.09 25.01 7.23
C ALA A 122 -0.29 26.17 8.22
N ARG A 123 0.74 26.49 9.00
CA ARG A 123 0.68 27.60 9.96
C ARG A 123 0.56 28.93 9.20
N THR A 124 -0.27 29.83 9.70
CA THR A 124 -0.55 31.16 9.15
C THR A 124 0.54 32.21 9.42
N ASN A 125 1.70 31.84 9.98
CA ASN A 125 2.75 32.80 10.33
C ASN A 125 4.07 32.52 9.60
N PRO A 126 4.46 33.34 8.59
CA PRO A 126 5.61 33.04 7.71
C PRO A 126 6.99 33.25 8.34
N LEU A 127 7.10 33.88 9.52
CA LEU A 127 8.35 34.53 9.92
C LEU A 127 9.10 33.93 11.13
N HIS A 128 8.59 32.91 11.83
CA HIS A 128 9.26 32.52 13.09
C HIS A 128 9.39 31.04 13.45
N ASP A 129 9.05 30.09 12.58
CA ASP A 129 9.34 28.67 12.82
C ASP A 129 9.48 27.93 11.48
N LEU A 130 10.70 27.65 11.05
CA LEU A 130 10.98 26.71 9.96
C LEU A 130 11.46 25.35 10.52
N PRO A 131 10.55 24.50 11.03
CA PRO A 131 10.68 23.09 10.75
C PRO A 131 10.07 22.83 9.37
N GLU A 132 10.84 22.24 8.46
CA GLU A 132 10.40 21.71 7.15
C GLU A 132 9.34 20.59 7.28
N HIS A 133 8.67 20.49 8.42
CA HIS A 133 7.95 19.32 8.89
C HIS A 133 6.45 19.54 8.66
N GLY A 134 5.87 18.74 7.77
CA GLY A 134 4.42 18.73 7.51
C GLY A 134 3.99 19.20 6.12
N ARG A 135 4.88 19.83 5.33
CA ARG A 135 4.56 20.24 3.94
C ARG A 135 4.49 19.06 2.96
N GLY A 136 5.12 17.94 3.26
CA GLY A 136 5.24 16.82 2.33
C GLY A 136 3.91 16.29 1.80
N LEU A 137 2.87 16.21 2.64
CA LEU A 137 1.54 15.78 2.18
C LEU A 137 0.81 16.84 1.35
N THR A 138 1.05 18.13 1.60
CA THR A 138 0.55 19.23 0.76
C THR A 138 1.20 19.20 -0.62
N ILE A 139 2.48 18.86 -0.70
CA ILE A 139 3.19 18.66 -1.97
C ILE A 139 2.57 17.46 -2.73
N VAL A 140 2.38 16.32 -2.06
CA VAL A 140 1.73 15.14 -2.66
C VAL A 140 0.33 15.49 -3.18
N GLU A 141 -0.47 16.22 -2.39
CA GLU A 141 -1.81 16.66 -2.77
C GLU A 141 -1.81 17.57 -4.00
N SER A 142 -0.81 18.44 -4.14
CA SER A 142 -0.71 19.38 -5.26
C SER A 142 -0.23 18.72 -6.55
N LEU A 143 0.58 17.66 -6.45
CA LEU A 143 1.23 17.01 -7.61
C LEU A 143 0.45 15.80 -8.13
N THR A 144 -0.49 15.24 -7.36
CA THR A 144 -1.11 13.94 -7.66
C THR A 144 -2.61 14.07 -7.88
N ALA A 145 -3.18 13.21 -8.73
CA ALA A 145 -4.62 13.25 -9.01
C ALA A 145 -5.46 12.74 -7.84
N ALA A 146 -4.90 11.84 -7.04
CA ALA A 146 -5.52 11.35 -5.81
C ALA A 146 -4.44 10.83 -4.87
N TRP A 147 -4.70 10.92 -3.57
CA TRP A 147 -3.85 10.33 -2.55
C TRP A 147 -4.66 9.92 -1.33
N GLY A 148 -4.06 9.11 -0.46
CA GLY A 148 -4.69 8.75 0.80
C GLY A 148 -3.83 7.87 1.68
N CYS A 149 -4.44 7.38 2.75
CA CYS A 149 -3.85 6.43 3.68
C CYS A 149 -4.90 5.42 4.11
N HIS A 150 -4.52 4.16 4.28
CA HIS A 150 -5.39 3.14 4.85
C HIS A 150 -4.59 2.04 5.56
N LEU A 151 -5.27 1.31 6.45
CA LEU A 151 -4.69 0.12 7.08
C LEU A 151 -4.49 -0.99 6.06
N THR A 152 -3.42 -1.76 6.22
CA THR A 152 -3.08 -2.86 5.31
C THR A 152 -2.12 -3.84 6.00
N ARG A 153 -1.57 -4.80 5.25
CA ARG A 153 -0.47 -5.66 5.70
C ARG A 153 0.73 -5.60 4.76
N SER A 154 1.91 -6.01 5.22
CA SER A 154 3.11 -6.17 4.40
C SER A 154 2.87 -7.13 3.23
N ARG A 155 3.42 -6.88 2.04
CA ARG A 155 3.39 -7.87 0.95
C ARG A 155 4.58 -8.83 1.03
N PHE A 156 5.60 -8.49 1.80
CA PHE A 156 6.62 -9.43 2.23
C PHE A 156 6.16 -10.25 3.46
N GLY A 157 6.71 -11.45 3.66
CA GLY A 157 6.40 -12.30 4.83
C GLY A 157 5.31 -13.36 4.62
N GLY A 158 4.57 -13.34 3.51
CA GLY A 158 3.61 -14.38 3.16
C GLY A 158 2.56 -14.63 4.25
N ARG A 159 2.49 -15.86 4.77
CA ARG A 159 1.50 -16.23 5.80
C ARG A 159 1.69 -15.50 7.15
N TRP A 160 2.86 -14.90 7.37
CA TRP A 160 3.21 -14.10 8.55
C TRP A 160 3.29 -12.59 8.24
N SER A 161 2.53 -12.15 7.24
CA SER A 161 2.43 -10.75 6.82
C SER A 161 2.07 -9.83 7.99
N VAL A 162 2.89 -8.79 8.17
CA VAL A 162 2.81 -7.85 9.31
C VAL A 162 1.76 -6.77 9.03
N PRO A 163 0.82 -6.48 9.96
CA PRO A 163 -0.12 -5.37 9.79
C PRO A 163 0.59 -4.01 9.89
N GLY A 164 0.06 -3.02 9.18
CA GLY A 164 0.61 -1.67 9.11
C GLY A 164 -0.35 -0.74 8.40
N LYS A 165 0.18 0.30 7.76
CA LYS A 165 -0.55 1.20 6.87
C LYS A 165 0.13 1.31 5.52
N ALA A 166 -0.63 1.72 4.51
CA ALA A 166 -0.08 2.23 3.26
C ALA A 166 -0.49 3.67 3.07
N VAL A 167 0.49 4.54 2.79
CA VAL A 167 0.25 5.88 2.27
C VAL A 167 0.49 5.84 0.77
N TRP A 168 -0.40 6.43 0.00
CA TRP A 168 -0.42 6.21 -1.45
C TRP A 168 -0.81 7.46 -2.22
N PHE A 169 -0.42 7.49 -3.48
CA PHE A 169 -0.93 8.42 -4.48
C PHE A 169 -1.22 7.71 -5.80
N ALA A 170 -1.99 8.36 -6.65
CA ALA A 170 -2.30 7.88 -8.00
C ALA A 170 -2.20 9.03 -9.01
N MET A 171 -1.78 8.67 -10.23
CA MET A 171 -1.73 9.60 -11.36
C MET A 171 -2.25 8.91 -12.63
N PRO A 172 -2.80 9.67 -13.60
CA PRO A 172 -3.28 9.12 -14.87
C PRO A 172 -2.18 8.38 -15.64
N LEU A 173 -2.53 7.29 -16.30
CA LEU A 173 -1.69 6.71 -17.33
C LEU A 173 -2.07 7.34 -18.68
N PRO A 174 -1.11 7.89 -19.45
CA PRO A 174 -1.38 8.70 -20.63
C PRO A 174 -1.90 7.89 -21.82
N HIS A 175 -1.72 6.57 -21.83
CA HIS A 175 -2.18 5.70 -22.91
C HIS A 175 -2.85 4.43 -22.37
N PRO A 176 -3.92 3.95 -23.03
CA PRO A 176 -4.42 2.61 -22.79
C PRO A 176 -3.28 1.61 -23.02
N THR A 177 -3.19 0.57 -22.20
CA THR A 177 -2.14 -0.42 -22.41
C THR A 177 -2.31 -1.10 -23.76
N PRO A 178 -1.22 -1.33 -24.51
CA PRO A 178 -1.29 -1.98 -25.81
C PRO A 178 -1.78 -3.44 -25.72
N HIS A 179 -1.73 -4.04 -24.53
CA HIS A 179 -2.23 -5.38 -24.29
C HIS A 179 -3.61 -5.35 -23.63
N PRO A 180 -4.58 -6.15 -24.13
CA PRO A 180 -5.86 -6.31 -23.47
C PRO A 180 -5.64 -6.94 -22.08
N PRO A 181 -6.41 -6.54 -21.07
CA PRO A 181 -6.30 -7.13 -19.75
C PRO A 181 -6.62 -8.64 -19.79
N PRO A 182 -6.03 -9.44 -18.89
CA PRO A 182 -6.34 -10.85 -18.81
C PRO A 182 -7.83 -11.07 -18.53
N THR A 183 -8.46 -11.93 -19.34
CA THR A 183 -9.84 -12.37 -19.12
C THR A 183 -9.86 -13.53 -18.15
N TYR A 184 -10.68 -13.43 -17.10
CA TYR A 184 -10.84 -14.50 -16.12
C TYR A 184 -12.27 -15.05 -16.16
N THR A 185 -12.41 -16.37 -16.04
CA THR A 185 -13.69 -16.93 -15.59
C THR A 185 -13.95 -16.55 -14.13
N PRO A 186 -15.22 -16.51 -13.66
CA PRO A 186 -15.53 -16.24 -12.26
C PRO A 186 -14.72 -17.06 -11.25
N LEU A 187 -14.51 -18.35 -11.54
CA LEU A 187 -13.73 -19.24 -10.69
C LEU A 187 -12.23 -18.90 -10.70
N GLN A 188 -11.67 -18.57 -11.87
CA GLN A 188 -10.26 -18.16 -11.98
C GLN A 188 -10.02 -16.84 -11.23
N ALA A 189 -10.91 -15.86 -11.40
CA ALA A 189 -10.86 -14.58 -10.71
C ALA A 189 -10.91 -14.76 -9.18
N ALA A 190 -11.87 -15.56 -8.69
CA ALA A 190 -12.01 -15.85 -7.27
C ALA A 190 -10.79 -16.57 -6.69
N ARG A 191 -10.20 -17.52 -7.42
CA ARG A 191 -8.97 -18.23 -7.00
C ARG A 191 -7.77 -17.29 -6.95
N ALA A 192 -7.62 -16.41 -7.94
CA ALA A 192 -6.54 -15.45 -8.01
C ALA A 192 -6.64 -14.38 -6.90
N LEU A 193 -7.86 -13.95 -6.57
CA LEU A 193 -8.14 -13.08 -5.44
C LEU A 193 -7.84 -13.76 -4.10
N ARG A 194 -8.32 -15.00 -3.92
CA ARG A 194 -8.01 -15.83 -2.76
C ARG A 194 -6.50 -15.97 -2.54
N SER A 195 -5.74 -16.22 -3.61
CA SER A 195 -4.28 -16.37 -3.52
C SER A 195 -3.61 -15.10 -3.01
N ARG A 196 -4.02 -13.92 -3.50
CA ARG A 196 -3.50 -12.63 -3.03
C ARG A 196 -3.84 -12.36 -1.56
N LEU A 197 -5.06 -12.68 -1.12
CA LEU A 197 -5.46 -12.53 0.28
C LEU A 197 -4.72 -13.50 1.21
N ALA A 198 -4.57 -14.76 0.77
CA ALA A 198 -3.81 -15.77 1.52
C ALA A 198 -2.32 -15.41 1.67
N ALA A 199 -1.73 -14.78 0.64
CA ALA A 199 -0.37 -14.24 0.71
C ALA A 199 -0.22 -13.09 1.72
N ARG A 200 -1.33 -12.53 2.21
CA ARG A 200 -1.39 -11.53 3.29
C ARG A 200 -1.84 -12.14 4.62
N GLY A 201 -1.91 -13.47 4.71
CA GLY A 201 -2.36 -14.18 5.90
C GLY A 201 -3.86 -14.09 6.18
N ILE A 202 -4.67 -13.64 5.20
CA ILE A 202 -6.11 -13.47 5.38
C ILE A 202 -6.85 -14.76 4.97
N PRO A 203 -7.56 -15.42 5.90
CA PRO A 203 -8.27 -16.65 5.60
C PRO A 203 -9.53 -16.38 4.77
N THR A 204 -9.78 -17.24 3.80
CA THR A 204 -10.97 -17.14 2.95
C THR A 204 -11.56 -18.51 2.63
N THR A 205 -12.86 -18.54 2.36
CA THR A 205 -13.58 -19.74 1.92
C THR A 205 -14.17 -19.47 0.54
N LEU A 206 -13.84 -20.33 -0.43
CA LEU A 206 -14.31 -20.23 -1.81
C LEU A 206 -15.43 -21.24 -2.05
N ARG A 207 -16.58 -20.77 -2.55
CA ARG A 207 -17.72 -21.57 -2.98
C ARG A 207 -18.02 -21.31 -4.46
N PRO A 208 -17.62 -22.22 -5.36
CA PRO A 208 -17.96 -22.10 -6.78
C PRO A 208 -19.44 -22.41 -7.03
N ALA A 209 -20.02 -21.74 -8.01
CA ALA A 209 -21.31 -22.06 -8.63
C ALA A 209 -21.13 -22.12 -10.15
N TRP A 210 -22.21 -22.37 -10.90
CA TRP A 210 -22.16 -22.58 -12.35
C TRP A 210 -21.90 -21.27 -13.13
N ASP A 211 -22.46 -20.14 -12.68
CA ASP A 211 -22.37 -18.81 -13.29
C ASP A 211 -21.55 -17.80 -12.46
N HIS A 212 -21.31 -18.10 -11.19
CA HIS A 212 -20.58 -17.22 -10.29
C HIS A 212 -19.66 -17.98 -9.33
N SER A 213 -18.83 -17.26 -8.59
CA SER A 213 -18.06 -17.80 -7.49
C SER A 213 -18.09 -16.86 -6.30
N THR A 214 -18.31 -17.39 -5.11
CA THR A 214 -18.41 -16.59 -3.88
C THR A 214 -17.20 -16.83 -3.00
N LEU A 215 -16.54 -15.75 -2.59
CA LEU A 215 -15.40 -15.76 -1.69
C LEU A 215 -15.78 -15.06 -0.39
N SER A 216 -15.85 -15.80 0.70
CA SER A 216 -16.06 -15.27 2.04
C SER A 216 -14.72 -15.00 2.71
N ILE A 217 -14.55 -13.82 3.31
CA ILE A 217 -13.33 -13.34 3.94
C ILE A 217 -13.62 -13.14 5.42
N ALA A 218 -12.93 -13.88 6.29
CA ALA A 218 -13.07 -13.81 7.75
C ALA A 218 -14.52 -13.83 8.28
N SER A 219 -15.46 -14.42 7.52
CA SER A 219 -16.91 -14.48 7.80
C SER A 219 -17.63 -13.11 7.89
N THR A 220 -16.96 -12.00 7.60
CA THR A 220 -17.54 -10.64 7.69
C THR A 220 -17.78 -10.00 6.33
N LEU A 221 -17.05 -10.43 5.31
CA LEU A 221 -17.14 -9.88 3.96
C LEU A 221 -17.36 -10.99 2.94
N THR A 222 -18.31 -10.80 2.04
CA THR A 222 -18.63 -11.76 0.98
C THR A 222 -18.46 -11.09 -0.37
N VAL A 223 -17.56 -11.63 -1.17
CA VAL A 223 -17.26 -11.17 -2.52
C VAL A 223 -17.89 -12.14 -3.51
N ARG A 224 -18.75 -11.64 -4.40
CA ARG A 224 -19.26 -12.39 -5.54
C ARG A 224 -18.39 -12.07 -6.75
N CYS A 225 -18.01 -13.10 -7.48
CA CYS A 225 -17.28 -12.99 -8.73
C CYS A 225 -18.24 -13.46 -9.82
N HIS A 226 -18.65 -12.56 -10.71
CA HIS A 226 -19.58 -12.82 -11.82
C HIS A 226 -19.47 -11.70 -12.85
N ASP A 227 -19.90 -11.92 -14.09
CA ASP A 227 -20.01 -10.87 -15.12
C ASP A 227 -18.75 -9.99 -15.27
N ASN A 228 -17.56 -10.62 -15.23
CA ASN A 228 -16.26 -9.93 -15.27
C ASN A 228 -16.00 -8.92 -14.13
N THR A 229 -16.70 -9.06 -13.00
CA THR A 229 -16.60 -8.16 -11.85
C THR A 229 -16.51 -8.88 -10.51
N PHE A 230 -15.74 -8.29 -9.59
CA PHE A 230 -15.82 -8.55 -8.17
C PHE A 230 -16.84 -7.59 -7.57
N THR A 231 -17.83 -8.11 -6.86
CA THR A 231 -18.84 -7.30 -6.17
C THR A 231 -18.92 -7.67 -4.70
N TRP A 232 -18.97 -6.68 -3.83
CA TRP A 232 -19.24 -6.85 -2.40
C TRP A 232 -19.99 -5.63 -1.87
N THR A 233 -20.57 -5.76 -0.68
CA THR A 233 -21.30 -4.67 -0.03
C THR A 233 -20.58 -4.27 1.26
N THR A 234 -20.46 -2.96 1.48
CA THR A 234 -19.93 -2.40 2.72
C THR A 234 -20.90 -1.33 3.21
N ASN A 235 -21.38 -1.44 4.44
CA ASN A 235 -22.37 -0.51 5.04
C ASN A 235 -23.58 -0.26 4.12
N GLY A 236 -24.11 -1.30 3.48
CA GLY A 236 -25.24 -1.22 2.55
C GLY A 236 -24.92 -0.67 1.16
N THR A 237 -23.70 -0.21 0.90
CA THR A 237 -23.29 0.29 -0.42
C THR A 237 -22.57 -0.79 -1.22
N PRO A 238 -23.07 -1.19 -2.39
CA PRO A 238 -22.38 -2.13 -3.26
C PRO A 238 -21.17 -1.46 -3.91
N THR A 239 -20.04 -2.15 -3.92
CA THR A 239 -18.83 -1.76 -4.62
C THR A 239 -18.50 -2.82 -5.67
N HIS A 240 -18.04 -2.39 -6.84
CA HIS A 240 -17.68 -3.26 -7.94
C HIS A 240 -16.29 -2.93 -8.48
N TYR A 241 -15.54 -3.96 -8.87
CA TYR A 241 -14.24 -3.84 -9.55
C TYR A 241 -14.20 -4.82 -10.71
N ALA A 242 -13.64 -4.41 -11.85
CA ALA A 242 -13.43 -5.33 -12.96
C ALA A 242 -12.43 -6.44 -12.57
N PHE A 243 -12.51 -7.61 -13.20
CA PHE A 243 -11.51 -8.66 -12.98
C PHE A 243 -10.09 -8.24 -13.36
N ALA A 244 -9.94 -7.29 -14.28
CA ALA A 244 -8.65 -6.69 -14.62
C ALA A 244 -8.03 -5.93 -13.42
N ASP A 245 -8.85 -5.29 -12.59
CA ASP A 245 -8.43 -4.52 -11.40
C ASP A 245 -8.21 -5.41 -10.18
N LEU A 246 -7.84 -6.67 -10.38
CA LEU A 246 -7.70 -7.67 -9.33
C LEU A 246 -6.71 -7.25 -8.23
N THR A 247 -5.67 -6.48 -8.57
CA THR A 247 -4.74 -5.95 -7.58
C THR A 247 -5.39 -4.86 -6.71
N GLU A 248 -6.12 -3.91 -7.31
CA GLU A 248 -6.87 -2.89 -6.56
C GLU A 248 -7.96 -3.54 -5.70
N ALA A 249 -8.75 -4.46 -6.26
CA ALA A 249 -9.79 -5.17 -5.54
C ALA A 249 -9.21 -5.91 -4.32
N ALA A 250 -8.06 -6.60 -4.48
CA ALA A 250 -7.38 -7.24 -3.35
C ALA A 250 -6.95 -6.23 -2.28
N GLU A 251 -6.38 -5.09 -2.66
CA GLU A 251 -5.96 -4.06 -1.70
C GLU A 251 -7.14 -3.45 -0.92
N GLN A 252 -8.28 -3.26 -1.57
CA GLN A 252 -9.50 -2.77 -0.92
C GLN A 252 -10.06 -3.79 0.08
N LEU A 253 -10.02 -5.08 -0.25
CA LEU A 253 -10.46 -6.14 0.65
C LEU A 253 -9.50 -6.33 1.85
N VAL A 254 -8.19 -6.18 1.66
CA VAL A 254 -7.21 -6.15 2.76
C VAL A 254 -7.50 -4.96 3.68
N ARG A 255 -7.75 -3.77 3.11
CA ARG A 255 -8.12 -2.57 3.88
C ARG A 255 -9.35 -2.81 4.74
N LEU A 256 -10.44 -3.27 4.13
CA LEU A 256 -11.70 -3.52 4.85
C LEU A 256 -11.53 -4.56 5.96
N HIS A 257 -10.75 -5.61 5.71
CA HIS A 257 -10.42 -6.60 6.74
C HIS A 257 -9.68 -5.97 7.93
N GLU A 258 -8.61 -5.21 7.67
CA GLU A 258 -7.82 -4.56 8.74
C GLU A 258 -8.61 -3.50 9.51
N GLU A 259 -9.45 -2.73 8.82
CA GLU A 259 -10.34 -1.75 9.45
C GLU A 259 -11.39 -2.44 10.33
N SER A 260 -11.94 -3.58 9.91
CA SER A 260 -12.88 -4.36 10.72
C SER A 260 -12.25 -4.90 12.02
N LEU A 261 -10.98 -5.29 11.98
CA LEU A 261 -10.24 -5.73 13.17
C LEU A 261 -9.95 -4.57 14.13
N SER A 262 -9.71 -3.37 13.62
CA SER A 262 -9.49 -2.18 14.45
C SER A 262 -10.77 -1.75 15.19
N VAL A 263 -11.94 -1.88 14.56
CA VAL A 263 -13.24 -1.59 15.22
C VAL A 263 -13.57 -2.64 16.29
N ALA A 264 -13.13 -3.89 16.09
CA ALA A 264 -13.38 -4.98 17.03
C ALA A 264 -12.51 -4.97 18.30
N ILE A 265 -11.47 -4.13 18.36
CA ILE A 265 -10.68 -3.91 19.58
C ILE A 265 -11.27 -2.69 20.30
N PRO A 266 -12.17 -2.86 21.30
CA PRO A 266 -12.58 -1.73 22.13
C PRO A 266 -11.33 -1.15 22.80
N ALA A 267 -11.18 0.18 22.74
CA ALA A 267 -10.17 0.87 23.51
C ALA A 267 -10.30 0.43 24.98
N SER A 268 -9.33 -0.32 25.49
CA SER A 268 -9.29 -0.67 26.89
C SER A 268 -9.33 0.64 27.66
N SER A 269 -10.45 0.88 28.36
CA SER A 269 -10.61 2.06 29.20
C SER A 269 -9.43 2.10 30.18
N PRO A 270 -8.76 3.24 30.37
CA PRO A 270 -7.74 3.32 31.39
C PRO A 270 -8.43 3.06 32.74
N HIS A 271 -8.06 1.96 33.39
CA HIS A 271 -8.38 1.74 34.79
C HIS A 271 -7.87 2.95 35.57
N LEU A 272 -8.80 3.78 36.04
CA LEU A 272 -8.51 4.75 37.08
C LEU A 272 -8.11 3.95 38.33
N PRO A 273 -6.93 4.20 38.93
CA PRO A 273 -6.63 3.63 40.24
C PRO A 273 -7.64 4.21 41.24
N GLY A 274 -8.37 3.31 41.89
CA GLY A 274 -9.27 3.66 42.98
C GLY A 274 -8.46 4.22 44.15
N ASN A 275 -8.88 5.38 44.66
CA ASN A 275 -8.41 5.91 45.92
C ASN A 275 -8.91 4.99 47.06
N TYR A 276 -7.97 4.40 47.78
CA TYR A 276 -8.13 3.99 49.18
C TYR A 276 -7.00 4.64 49.98
#